data_AF-A0A1J5Q8B8-F1
#
_entry.id   AF-A0A1J5Q8B8-F1
#
_cell.length_a   1.000
_cell.length_b   1.000
_cell.length_c   1.000
_cell.angle_alpha   90.00
_cell.angle_beta   90.00
_cell.angle_gamma   90.00
#
_symmetry.space_group_name_H-M   'P 1'
#
loop_
_entity.id
_entity.type
_entity.pdbx_description
1 polymer ?
#
loop_
_entity_poly.entity_id
_entity_poly.type
_entity_poly.pdbx_seq_one_letter_code
_entity_poly.pdbx_strand_id
1 'polypeptide(L)' 'MNADHADSLIAYCRHVHDITPQQATMVGIDSDGFDVRADGRLLRFRFDVPVTDAQQARAALVALSAAART' A
#
# COMPACT_ATOMS: atom_id res chain seq x y z
N MET A 1 -2.67 -13.25 5.98
CA MET A 1 -1.99 -11.92 5.99
C MET A 1 -1.15 -11.65 4.75
N ASN A 2 0.03 -12.23 4.50
CA ASN A 2 0.81 -11.88 3.28
C ASN A 2 0.15 -12.30 1.95
N ALA A 3 -0.66 -13.36 1.94
CA ALA A 3 -1.46 -13.77 0.78
C ALA A 3 -2.78 -12.97 0.63
N ASP A 4 -3.29 -12.36 1.70
CA ASP A 4 -4.57 -11.61 1.70
C ASP A 4 -4.42 -10.17 1.21
N HIS A 5 -3.19 -9.68 1.05
CA HIS A 5 -2.94 -8.28 0.74
C HIS A 5 -2.37 -8.05 -0.66
N ALA A 6 -1.97 -9.09 -1.40
CA ALA A 6 -1.45 -8.92 -2.76
C ALA A 6 -2.47 -8.21 -3.68
N ASP A 7 -3.73 -8.64 -3.64
CA ASP A 7 -4.81 -8.01 -4.41
C ASP A 7 -5.06 -6.55 -3.99
N SER A 8 -4.96 -6.27 -2.68
CA SER A 8 -5.08 -4.91 -2.16
C SER A 8 -3.93 -4.03 -2.63
N LEU A 9 -2.70 -4.54 -2.63
CA LEU A 9 -1.53 -3.82 -3.12
C LEU A 9 -1.61 -3.54 -4.62
N ILE A 10 -2.10 -4.48 -5.43
CA ILE A 10 -2.37 -4.26 -6.86
C ILE A 10 -3.43 -3.15 -7.03
N ALA A 11 -4.51 -3.18 -6.24
CA ALA A 11 -5.52 -2.13 -6.26
C ALA A 11 -4.94 -0.76 -5.87
N TYR A 12 -4.02 -0.71 -4.89
CA TYR A 12 -3.35 0.55 -4.51
C TYR A 12 -2.46 1.08 -5.63
N CYS A 13 -1.69 0.20 -6.28
CA CYS A 13 -0.86 0.56 -7.41
C CYS A 13 -1.71 1.18 -8.53
N ARG A 14 -2.90 0.62 -8.79
CA ARG A 14 -3.85 1.15 -9.77
C ARG A 14 -4.41 2.50 -9.35
N HIS A 15 -4.81 2.64 -8.09
CA HIS A 15 -5.46 3.85 -7.60
C HIS A 15 -4.50 5.04 -7.46
N VAL A 16 -3.29 4.82 -6.95
CA VAL A 16 -2.35 5.90 -6.58
C VAL A 16 -1.34 6.20 -7.69
N HIS A 17 -0.87 5.17 -8.39
CA HIS A 17 0.18 5.29 -9.41
C HIS A 17 -0.32 5.05 -10.83
N ASP A 18 -1.61 4.77 -11.02
CA ASP A 18 -2.24 4.48 -12.31
C ASP A 18 -1.56 3.32 -13.07
N ILE A 19 -1.05 2.33 -12.33
CA ILE A 19 -0.45 1.11 -12.90
C ILE A 19 -1.12 -0.15 -12.37
N THR A 20 -1.24 -1.18 -13.21
CA THR A 20 -1.82 -2.46 -12.80
C THR A 20 -0.77 -3.56 -12.90
N PRO A 21 0.05 -3.78 -11.85
CA PRO A 21 1.06 -4.83 -11.86
C PRO A 21 0.43 -6.21 -11.73
N GLN A 22 1.10 -7.24 -12.24
CA GLN A 22 0.70 -8.64 -12.07
C GLN A 22 1.02 -9.14 -10.66
N GLN A 23 2.12 -8.66 -10.08
CA GLN A 23 2.56 -8.99 -8.73
C GLN A 23 2.93 -7.73 -7.97
N ALA A 24 2.40 -7.62 -6.74
CA ALA A 24 2.75 -6.55 -5.81
C ALA A 24 3.09 -7.14 -4.45
N THR A 25 4.15 -6.65 -3.82
CA THR A 25 4.57 -7.07 -2.48
C THR A 25 5.04 -5.86 -1.69
N MET A 26 4.51 -5.67 -0.48
CA MET A 26 5.01 -4.65 0.43
C MET A 26 6.40 -5.06 0.93
N VAL A 27 7.39 -4.19 0.75
CA VAL A 27 8.79 -4.47 1.10
C VAL A 27 9.28 -3.66 2.31
N GLY A 28 8.53 -2.63 2.71
CA GLY A 28 8.86 -1.82 3.88
C GLY A 28 7.69 -0.95 4.30
N ILE A 29 7.67 -0.55 5.56
CA ILE A 29 6.75 0.41 6.14
C ILE A 29 7.50 1.21 7.20
N ASP A 30 7.26 2.51 7.22
CA ASP A 30 7.80 3.44 8.21
C ASP A 30 6.72 4.46 8.62
N SER A 31 7.10 5.46 9.40
CA SER A 31 6.16 6.48 9.91
C SER A 31 5.53 7.31 8.80
N ASP A 32 6.17 7.45 7.65
CA ASP A 32 5.73 8.36 6.59
C ASP A 32 4.95 7.61 5.50
N GLY A 33 4.97 6.27 5.50
CA GLY A 33 4.34 5.49 4.46
C GLY A 33 4.86 4.06 4.34
N PHE A 34 4.67 3.48 3.16
CA PHE A 34 5.12 2.12 2.85
C PHE A 34 5.60 1.99 1.41
N ASP A 35 6.46 1.00 1.19
CA ASP A 35 7.04 0.69 -0.10
C ASP A 35 6.50 -0.62 -0.64
N VAL A 36 6.16 -0.62 -1.93
CA VAL A 36 5.66 -1.78 -2.65
C VAL A 36 6.57 -2.06 -3.83
N ARG A 37 6.99 -3.32 -3.97
CA ARG A 37 7.60 -3.83 -5.19
C ARG A 37 6.50 -4.36 -6.10
N ALA A 38 6.29 -3.69 -7.22
CA ALA A 38 5.28 -3.97 -8.24
C ALA A 38 5.98 -4.38 -9.55
N ASP A 39 5.92 -5.65 -9.94
CA ASP A 39 6.62 -6.21 -11.11
C ASP A 39 8.10 -5.76 -11.23
N GLY A 40 8.81 -5.77 -10.10
CA GLY A 40 10.22 -5.36 -10.01
C GLY A 40 10.47 -3.85 -9.88
N ARG A 41 9.44 -3.01 -9.96
CA ARG A 41 9.52 -1.56 -9.72
C ARG A 41 9.22 -1.25 -8.26
N LEU A 42 9.97 -0.33 -7.66
CA LEU A 42 9.71 0.14 -6.31
C LEU A 42 8.78 1.36 -6.36
N LEU A 43 7.65 1.30 -5.66
CA LEU A 43 6.66 2.37 -5.54
C LEU A 43 6.53 2.77 -4.08
N ARG A 44 6.52 4.08 -3.83
CA ARG A 44 6.36 4.66 -2.50
C ARG A 44 4.96 5.23 -2.34
N PHE A 45 4.26 4.75 -1.31
CA PHE A 45 2.97 5.25 -0.88
C PHE A 45 3.17 6.08 0.39
N ARG A 46 2.71 7.33 0.39
CA ARG A 46 2.81 8.20 1.57
C ARG A 46 1.51 8.16 2.35
N PHE A 47 1.61 8.19 3.68
CA PHE A 47 0.47 8.51 4.52
C PHE A 47 0.22 10.01 4.50
N ASP A 48 -1.05 10.41 4.59
CA ASP A 48 -1.42 11.83 4.67
C ASP A 48 -0.90 12.48 5.97
N VAL A 49 -0.82 11.69 7.04
CA VAL A 49 -0.29 12.08 8.34
C VAL A 49 0.71 11.02 8.79
N PRO A 50 1.88 11.40 9.34
CA PRO A 50 2.83 10.44 9.88
C PRO A 50 2.19 9.58 10.97
N VAL A 51 2.44 8.27 10.90
CA VAL A 51 1.94 7.30 11.88
C VAL A 51 3.00 7.08 12.96
N THR A 52 2.58 7.05 14.22
CA THR A 52 3.50 6.88 15.37
C THR A 52 3.47 5.48 15.97
N ASP A 53 2.52 4.64 15.55
CA ASP A 53 2.37 3.27 16.05
C ASP A 53 1.77 2.33 14.97
N ALA A 54 1.81 1.03 15.25
CA ALA A 54 1.32 0.01 14.34
C ALA A 54 -0.20 0.05 14.12
N GLN A 55 -0.97 0.58 15.08
CA GLN A 55 -2.42 0.69 14.96
C GLN A 55 -2.80 1.79 13.96
N GLN A 56 -2.11 2.93 14.00
CA GLN A 56 -2.26 4.01 13.04
C GLN A 56 -1.84 3.58 11.64
N ALA A 57 -0.70 2.87 11.51
CA ALA A 57 -0.28 2.28 10.24
C ALA A 57 -1.36 1.37 9.65
N ARG A 58 -1.96 0.51 10.47
CA ARG A 58 -3.07 -0.36 10.05
C ARG A 58 -4.30 0.43 9.62
N ALA A 59 -4.67 1.46 10.37
CA ALA A 59 -5.81 2.32 10.04
C ALA A 59 -5.62 3.02 8.69
N ALA A 60 -4.42 3.54 8.43
CA ALA A 60 -4.08 4.18 7.16
C ALA A 60 -4.17 3.20 5.98
N LEU A 61 -3.67 1.96 6.13
CA LEU A 61 -3.80 0.93 5.11
C LEU A 61 -5.26 0.53 4.84
N VAL A 62 -6.09 0.45 5.89
CA VAL A 62 -7.53 0.16 5.74
C VAL A 62 -8.25 1.29 5.01
N ALA A 63 -7.94 2.55 5.32
CA ALA A 63 -8.50 3.71 4.63
C ALA A 63 -8.15 3.69 3.13
N LEU A 64 -6.89 3.38 2.79
CA LEU A 64 -6.45 3.24 1.40
C LEU A 64 -7.15 2.07 0.68
N SER A 65 -7.37 0.95 1.37
CA SER A 65 -8.21 -0.17 0.90
C SER A 65 -9.65 0.20 0.60
N ALA A 66 -10.25 1.07 1.40
CA ALA A 66 -11.59 1.55 1.15
C ALA A 66 -11.60 2.46 -0.10
N ALA A 67 -10.63 3.37 -0.23
CA ALA A 67 -10.52 4.30 -1.35
C ALA A 67 -10.21 3.62 -2.69
N ALA A 68 -9.42 2.54 -2.69
CA ALA A 68 -9.04 1.82 -3.90
C ALA A 68 -10.13 0.86 -4.44
N ARG A 69 -11.22 0.63 -3.68
CA ARG A 69 -12.31 -0.28 -4.04
C ARG A 69 -13.43 0.38 -4.85
N THR A 70 -13.49 1.71 -4.86
CA THR A 70 -14.38 2.51 -5.74
C THR A 70 -13.82 2.61 -7.15
#